data_AF-A0A7C6JQX1-F1
#
_entry.id   AF-A0A7C6JQX1-F1
#
_cell.length_a   1.000
_cell.length_b   1.000
_cell.length_c   1.000
_cell.angle_alpha   90.00
_cell.angle_beta   90.00
_cell.angle_gamma   90.00
#
_symmetry.space_group_name_H-M   'P 1'
#
loop_
_entity.id
_entity.type
_entity.pdbx_description
1 polymer ?
#
loop_
_entity_poly.entity_id
_entity_poly.type
_entity_poly.pdbx_seq_one_letter_code
_entity_poly.pdbx_strand_id
1 'polypeptide(L)' 'MYGANAYSQYQKMQVNTASPGQLVLMLYDAGIRWAREGAAALKAKEMEQGHGLLIKAQEAVSELAGALNMEAGGAI' A
#
# COMPACT_ATOMS: atom_id res chain seq x y z
N MET A 1 -4.15 27.76 -6.27
CA MET A 1 -3.88 26.38 -5.81
C MET A 1 -5.18 25.57 -5.90
N TYR A 2 -5.55 25.04 -7.08
CA TYR A 2 -6.80 24.29 -7.29
C TYR A 2 -6.60 22.85 -7.82
N GLY A 3 -5.39 22.48 -8.27
CA GLY A 3 -5.13 21.18 -8.92
C GLY A 3 -4.89 19.99 -7.96
N ALA A 4 -4.33 20.21 -6.77
CA ALA A 4 -4.03 19.14 -5.82
C ALA A 4 -5.27 18.45 -5.24
N ASN A 5 -6.41 19.15 -5.23
CA ASN A 5 -7.68 18.65 -4.70
C ASN A 5 -8.39 17.72 -5.71
N ALA A 6 -8.30 17.98 -7.01
CA ALA A 6 -8.93 17.11 -8.02
C ALA A 6 -8.29 15.71 -8.07
N TYR A 7 -6.96 15.63 -7.95
CA TYR A 7 -6.24 14.35 -7.97
C TYR A 7 -6.54 13.49 -6.73
N SER A 8 -6.56 14.10 -5.53
CA SER A 8 -6.88 13.38 -4.29
C SER A 8 -8.33 12.89 -4.27
N GLN A 9 -9.26 13.65 -4.86
CA GLN A 9 -10.65 13.23 -5.01
C GLN A 9 -10.79 12.06 -6.00
N TYR A 10 -10.00 12.05 -7.08
CA TYR A 10 -9.99 10.94 -8.03
C TYR A 10 -9.44 9.65 -7.39
N GLN A 11 -8.34 9.75 -6.63
CA GLN A 11 -7.80 8.62 -5.88
C GLN A 11 -8.81 8.07 -4.86
N LYS A 12 -9.53 8.95 -4.16
CA LYS A 12 -10.60 8.54 -3.24
C LYS A 12 -11.76 7.83 -3.96
N MET A 13 -12.22 8.36 -5.09
CA MET A 13 -13.27 7.69 -5.87
C MET A 13 -12.83 6.32 -6.38
N GLN A 14 -11.58 6.18 -6.84
CA GLN A 14 -11.03 4.92 -7.28
C GLN A 14 -11.03 3.87 -6.15
N VAL A 15 -10.62 4.25 -4.94
CA VAL A 15 -10.69 3.36 -3.77
C VAL A 15 -12.14 3.02 -3.41
N ASN A 16 -13.03 4.00 -3.36
CA ASN A 16 -14.42 3.80 -2.90
C ASN A 16 -15.28 2.96 -3.86
N THR A 17 -14.89 2.84 -5.13
CA THR A 17 -15.63 2.08 -6.16
C THR A 17 -14.91 0.80 -6.58
N ALA A 18 -13.74 0.53 -6.02
CA ALA A 18 -12.99 -0.68 -6.29
C ALA A 18 -13.70 -1.91 -5.69
N SER A 19 -13.72 -2.99 -6.45
CA SER A 19 -14.11 -4.31 -5.93
C SER A 19 -13.11 -4.80 -4.87
N PRO A 20 -13.49 -5.77 -4.01
CA PRO A 20 -12.58 -6.32 -3.01
C PRO A 20 -11.25 -6.84 -3.59
N GLY A 21 -11.27 -7.52 -4.74
CA GLY A 21 -10.05 -7.97 -5.42
C GLY A 21 -9.18 -6.82 -5.92
N GLN A 22 -9.78 -5.73 -6.40
CA GLN A 22 -9.05 -4.53 -6.80
C GLN A 22 -8.42 -3.82 -5.59
N LEU A 23 -9.11 -3.77 -4.45
CA LEU A 23 -8.55 -3.21 -3.21
C LEU A 23 -7.32 -4.00 -2.74
N VAL A 24 -7.35 -5.33 -2.85
CA VAL A 24 -6.20 -6.19 -2.55
C VAL A 24 -5.02 -5.90 -3.48
N LEU A 25 -5.26 -5.78 -4.79
CA LEU A 25 -4.22 -5.43 -5.76
C LEU A 25 -3.62 -4.04 -5.49
N MET A 26 -4.47 -3.04 -5.19
CA MET A 26 -4.02 -1.69 -4.84
C MET A 26 -3.15 -1.68 -3.57
N LEU A 27 -3.46 -2.54 -2.60
CA LEU A 27 -2.68 -2.70 -1.37
C LEU A 27 -1.32 -3.34 -1.66
N TYR A 28 -1.27 -4.38 -2.52
CA TYR A 28 0.00 -4.95 -3.01
C TYR A 28 0.85 -3.89 -3.72
N ASP A 29 0.27 -3.12 -4.64
CA ASP A 29 0.98 -2.08 -5.38
C ASP A 29 1.55 -1.01 -4.45
N ALA A 30 0.76 -0.57 -3.47
CA ALA A 30 1.20 0.39 -2.47
C ALA A 30 2.33 -0.16 -1.58
N GLY A 31 2.20 -1.39 -1.09
CA GLY A 31 3.20 -2.07 -0.28
C GLY A 31 4.54 -2.25 -1.01
N ILE A 32 4.50 -2.71 -2.27
CA ILE A 32 5.70 -2.86 -3.12
C ILE A 32 6.36 -1.50 -3.35
N ARG A 33 5.58 -0.47 -3.64
CA ARG A 33 6.10 0.90 -3.82
C ARG A 33 6.80 1.39 -2.56
N TRP A 34 6.15 1.31 -1.41
CA TRP A 34 6.75 1.76 -0.14
C TRP A 34 8.00 0.97 0.24
N ALA A 35 8.04 -0.33 0.00
CA ALA A 35 9.24 -1.14 0.23
C ALA A 35 10.42 -0.69 -0.64
N ARG A 36 10.16 -0.41 -1.94
CA ARG A 36 11.19 0.07 -2.87
C ARG A 36 11.69 1.48 -2.51
N GLU A 37 10.78 2.40 -2.24
CA GLU A 37 11.11 3.77 -1.83
C GLU A 37 11.83 3.80 -0.48
N GLY A 38 11.39 2.99 0.49
CA GLY A 38 12.04 2.86 1.79
C GLY A 38 13.47 2.33 1.66
N ALA A 39 13.69 1.30 0.84
CA ALA A 39 15.02 0.80 0.55
C ALA A 39 15.92 1.85 -0.15
N ALA A 40 15.35 2.68 -1.04
CA ALA A 40 16.08 3.77 -1.68
C ALA A 40 16.46 4.87 -0.68
N ALA A 41 15.55 5.28 0.20
CA ALA A 41 15.79 6.27 1.25
C ALA A 41 16.89 5.80 2.23
N LEU A 42 16.89 4.52 2.63
CA LEU A 42 17.95 3.96 3.45
C LEU A 42 19.32 4.01 2.75
N LYS A 43 19.39 3.73 1.45
CA LYS A 43 20.63 3.88 0.65
C LYS A 43 21.10 5.34 0.58
N ALA A 44 20.17 6.28 0.55
CA ALA A 44 20.44 7.72 0.61
C ALA A 44 20.78 8.23 2.03
N LYS A 45 20.78 7.35 3.05
CA LYS A 45 20.95 7.69 4.48
C LYS A 45 19.83 8.56 5.06
N GLU A 46 18.67 8.60 4.42
CA GLU A 46 17.46 9.26 4.89
C GLU A 46 16.70 8.32 5.86
N MET A 47 17.27 8.09 7.04
CA MET A 47 16.86 7.02 7.94
C MET A 47 15.40 7.15 8.42
N GLU A 48 14.95 8.35 8.75
CA GLU A 48 13.59 8.60 9.23
C GLU A 48 12.55 8.32 8.13
N GLN A 49 12.79 8.81 6.92
CA GLN A 49 11.93 8.56 5.76
C GLN A 49 11.93 7.07 5.39
N GLY A 50 13.11 6.44 5.36
CA GLY A 50 13.23 5.01 5.11
C GLY A 50 12.45 4.17 6.11
N HIS A 51 12.59 4.46 7.40
CA HIS A 51 11.84 3.79 8.46
C HIS A 51 10.32 3.96 8.26
N GLY A 52 9.85 5.20 8.08
CA GLY A 52 8.43 5.48 7.91
C GLY A 52 7.80 4.78 6.69
N LEU A 53 8.54 4.67 5.58
CA LEU A 53 8.10 3.93 4.39
C LEU A 53 8.06 2.41 4.63
N LEU A 54 9.06 1.88 5.34
CA LEU A 54 9.10 0.44 5.65
C LEU A 54 8.03 0.02 6.65
N ILE A 55 7.66 0.87 7.62
CA ILE A 55 6.51 0.61 8.50
C ILE A 55 5.22 0.49 7.67
N LYS A 56 4.96 1.41 6.73
CA LYS A 56 3.78 1.32 5.85
C LYS A 56 3.78 0.05 4.99
N ALA A 57 4.95 -0.37 4.50
CA ALA A 57 5.06 -1.63 3.78
C ALA A 57 4.73 -2.84 4.68
N GLN A 58 5.18 -2.84 5.94
CA GLN A 58 4.86 -3.88 6.92
C GLN A 58 3.37 -3.91 7.29
N GLU A 59 2.75 -2.74 7.44
CA GLU A 59 1.31 -2.61 7.67
C GLU A 59 0.51 -3.20 6.50
N ALA A 60 0.89 -2.90 5.26
CA ALA A 60 0.25 -3.46 4.07
C ALA A 60 0.34 -5.00 4.03
N VAL A 61 1.51 -5.56 4.36
CA VAL A 61 1.69 -7.02 4.43
C VAL A 61 0.87 -7.63 5.57
N SER A 62 0.81 -6.98 6.73
CA SER A 62 0.01 -7.44 7.88
C SER A 62 -1.48 -7.46 7.55
N GLU A 63 -1.97 -6.41 6.86
CA GLU A 63 -3.36 -6.31 6.43
C GLU A 63 -3.70 -7.37 5.37
N LEU A 64 -2.81 -7.58 4.38
CA LEU A 64 -2.96 -8.66 3.40
C LEU A 64 -3.00 -10.04 4.07
N ALA A 65 -2.13 -10.27 5.06
CA ALA A 65 -2.10 -11.51 5.82
C ALA A 65 -3.38 -11.71 6.65
N GLY A 66 -3.92 -10.65 7.23
CA GLY A 66 -5.19 -10.67 7.98
C GLY A 66 -6.43 -10.79 7.10
N ALA A 67 -6.37 -10.28 5.86
CA ALA A 67 -7.44 -10.38 4.88
C ALA A 67 -7.53 -11.76 4.20
N LEU A 68 -6.53 -12.64 4.41
CA LEU A 68 -6.58 -14.02 3.95
C LEU A 68 -7.69 -14.76 4.70
N ASN A 69 -8.74 -15.12 3.97
CA ASN A 69 -9.72 -16.07 4.46
C ASN A 69 -9.09 -17.48 4.45
N MET A 70 -8.55 -17.88 5.60
CA MET A 70 -7.90 -19.19 5.81
C MET A 70 -8.86 -20.38 5.63
N GLU A 71 -10.18 -20.17 5.69
CA GLU A 71 -11.19 -21.21 5.42
C GLU A 71 -11.47 -21.39 3.91
N ALA A 72 -11.35 -20.33 3.11
CA ALA A 72 -11.56 -20.37 1.67
C ALA A 72 -10.28 -20.70 0.88
N GLY A 73 -9.11 -20.44 1.46
CA GLY A 73 -7.80 -20.63 0.85
C GLY A 73 -7.26 -22.07 0.89
N GLY A 74 -8.14 -23.09 0.78
CA GLY A 74 -7.75 -24.50 0.83
C GLY A 74 -6.46 -24.79 0.06
N ALA A 75 -5.62 -25.68 0.62
CA ALA A 75 -4.23 -25.98 0.24
C ALA A 75 -3.84 -25.52 -1.17
N ILE A 76 -3.23 -24.33 -1.25
CA ILE A 76 -2.51 -23.86 -2.44
C ILE A 76 -1.19 -24.62 -2.54
#